data_AF-A0A521HY22-F1
#
_entry.id   AF-A0A521HY22-F1
#
_cell.length_a   1.000
_cell.length_b   1.000
_cell.length_c   1.000
_cell.angle_alpha   90.00
_cell.angle_beta   90.00
_cell.angle_gamma   90.00
#
_symmetry.space_group_name_H-M   'P 1'
#
loop_
_entity.id
_entity.type
_entity.pdbx_description
1 polymer ?
#
loop_
_entity_poly.entity_id
_entity_poly.type
_entity_poly.pdbx_seq_one_letter_code
_entity_poly.pdbx_strand_id
1 'polypeptide(L)'
;MKDWLVEIIDQVALGEFLADTNLSCGQRFGLIAVDNAVEFMLIAYVEIHRQLVGGHKPGGIPKKDWELTKSKFPTLLQAVVALEPNMRPLETDIGRYHNFRNDLYHSGTPVTTSATRVKNYVKVAKNVLNILFAINIDSNEWDSILAGVASSLSGNNQLSGIKRQITYEIVDGLVKFSTSIAPTAIEAVALSCHGFAILTSASPSRPSLVQSLARSGHPLAPDVVNARIHDMKKKGWLQKDDLVLSAKGRKELAKKYLI
;
A
#
# COMPACT_ATOMS: atom_id res chain seq x y z
N MET A 1 3.71 8.52 -20.85
CA MET A 1 3.87 9.59 -19.84
C MET A 1 5.27 9.48 -19.25
N LYS A 2 5.91 10.57 -18.80
CA LYS A 2 7.25 10.48 -18.16
C LYS A 2 7.11 9.79 -16.80
N ASP A 3 8.06 8.95 -16.40
CA ASP A 3 7.95 8.12 -15.17
C ASP A 3 7.70 8.96 -13.90
N TRP A 4 8.42 10.06 -13.73
CA TRP A 4 8.24 10.98 -12.58
C TRP A 4 6.85 11.60 -12.52
N LEU A 5 6.17 11.73 -13.65
CA LEU A 5 4.83 12.30 -13.74
C LEU A 5 3.77 11.27 -13.36
N VAL A 6 3.99 10.01 -13.72
CA VAL A 6 3.18 8.88 -13.23
C VAL A 6 3.29 8.81 -11.71
N GLU A 7 4.50 8.94 -11.16
CA GLU A 7 4.72 8.94 -9.72
C GLU A 7 3.96 10.07 -8.99
N ILE A 8 3.93 11.28 -9.55
CA ILE A 8 3.14 12.40 -9.01
C ILE A 8 1.65 12.05 -8.98
N ILE A 9 1.13 11.52 -10.09
CA ILE A 9 -0.29 11.16 -10.21
C ILE A 9 -0.64 10.06 -9.21
N ASP A 10 0.21 9.05 -9.07
CA ASP A 10 0.06 7.96 -8.10
C ASP A 10 0.07 8.49 -6.66
N GLN A 11 0.93 9.47 -6.32
CA GLN A 11 0.95 10.08 -5.00
C GLN A 11 -0.35 10.88 -4.70
N VAL A 12 -0.88 11.61 -5.67
CA VAL A 12 -2.15 12.34 -5.50
C VAL A 12 -3.31 11.34 -5.35
N ALA A 13 -3.35 10.29 -6.16
CA ALA A 13 -4.36 9.24 -6.08
C ALA A 13 -4.26 8.43 -4.78
N LEU A 14 -3.05 8.12 -4.31
CA LEU A 14 -2.79 7.52 -3.00
C LEU A 14 -3.36 8.40 -1.88
N GLY A 15 -3.18 9.71 -2.00
CA GLY A 15 -3.76 10.69 -1.10
C GLY A 15 -5.27 10.54 -0.94
N GLU A 16 -5.99 10.49 -2.06
CA GLU A 16 -7.44 10.29 -2.08
C GLU A 16 -7.85 8.90 -1.57
N PHE A 17 -7.18 7.84 -2.01
CA PHE A 17 -7.45 6.48 -1.55
C PHE A 17 -7.35 6.39 -0.02
N LEU A 18 -6.26 6.90 0.56
CA LEU A 18 -6.05 6.88 2.01
C LEU A 18 -7.09 7.69 2.78
N ALA A 19 -7.65 8.75 2.17
CA ALA A 19 -8.71 9.54 2.76
C ALA A 19 -9.99 8.72 3.00
N ASP A 20 -10.26 7.76 2.12
CA ASP A 20 -11.44 6.88 2.16
C ASP A 20 -11.22 5.58 2.95
N THR A 21 -10.01 5.35 3.45
CA THR A 21 -9.74 4.18 4.31
C THR A 21 -10.25 4.37 5.74
N ASN A 22 -10.53 3.27 6.42
CA ASN A 22 -10.84 3.23 7.85
C ASN A 22 -9.58 3.28 8.74
N LEU A 23 -8.39 3.55 8.18
CA LEU A 23 -7.16 3.66 8.96
C LEU A 23 -7.20 4.95 9.78
N SER A 24 -6.96 4.86 11.09
CA SER A 24 -6.94 6.02 11.99
C SER A 24 -5.91 7.08 11.62
N CYS A 25 -4.86 6.70 10.91
CA CYS A 25 -3.82 7.57 10.38
C CYS A 25 -3.95 7.85 8.87
N GLY A 26 -4.94 7.28 8.18
CA GLY A 26 -5.08 7.30 6.73
C GLY A 26 -5.13 8.72 6.18
N GLN A 27 -5.98 9.57 6.74
CA GLN A 27 -6.13 10.95 6.26
C GLN A 27 -4.86 11.78 6.49
N ARG A 28 -4.09 11.49 7.55
CA ARG A 28 -2.82 12.15 7.83
C ARG A 28 -1.82 11.81 6.73
N PHE A 29 -1.59 10.53 6.48
CA PHE A 29 -0.70 10.08 5.39
C PHE A 29 -1.18 10.54 4.02
N GLY A 30 -2.49 10.56 3.79
CA GLY A 30 -3.07 11.04 2.54
C GLY A 30 -2.72 12.50 2.28
N LEU A 31 -2.87 13.38 3.27
CA LEU A 31 -2.50 14.79 3.12
C LEU A 31 -1.01 14.97 2.79
N ILE A 32 -0.15 14.16 3.43
CA ILE A 32 1.31 14.23 3.24
C ILE A 32 1.70 13.79 1.83
N ALA A 33 1.08 12.73 1.33
CA ALA A 33 1.30 12.26 -0.03
C ALA A 33 0.92 13.33 -1.05
N VAL A 34 -0.23 13.99 -0.88
CA VAL A 34 -0.65 15.10 -1.77
C VAL A 34 0.30 16.29 -1.67
N ASP A 35 0.71 16.68 -0.46
CA ASP A 35 1.64 17.81 -0.27
C ASP A 35 2.99 17.57 -0.95
N ASN A 36 3.53 16.35 -0.80
CA ASN A 36 4.78 15.96 -1.43
C ASN A 36 4.66 15.98 -2.97
N ALA A 37 3.54 15.48 -3.51
CA ALA A 37 3.27 15.54 -4.94
C ALA A 37 3.22 17.00 -5.45
N VAL A 38 2.59 17.91 -4.70
CA VAL A 38 2.53 19.34 -5.04
C VAL A 38 3.92 19.98 -5.00
N GLU A 39 4.70 19.77 -3.93
CA GLU A 39 6.05 20.29 -3.82
C GLU A 39 6.94 19.80 -4.99
N PHE A 40 6.85 18.50 -5.32
CA PHE A 40 7.60 17.93 -6.42
C PHE A 40 7.13 18.45 -7.79
N MET A 41 5.83 18.68 -8.00
CA MET A 41 5.31 19.36 -9.20
C MET A 41 5.92 20.76 -9.38
N LEU A 42 6.00 21.55 -8.31
CA LEU A 42 6.57 22.89 -8.35
C LEU A 42 8.06 22.86 -8.75
N ILE A 43 8.83 21.92 -8.18
CA ILE A 43 10.25 21.75 -8.51
C ILE A 43 10.42 21.26 -9.97
N ALA A 44 9.69 20.20 -10.35
CA ALA A 44 9.78 19.60 -11.67
C ALA A 44 9.36 20.57 -12.78
N TYR A 45 8.41 21.47 -12.51
CA TYR A 45 8.03 22.51 -13.46
C TYR A 45 9.21 23.41 -13.83
N VAL A 46 9.99 23.87 -12.84
CA VAL A 46 11.12 24.76 -13.10
C VAL A 46 12.34 24.02 -13.66
N GLU A 47 12.70 22.88 -13.05
CA GLU A 47 13.91 22.13 -13.40
C GLU A 47 13.76 21.34 -14.70
N ILE A 48 12.64 20.64 -14.87
CA ILE A 48 12.47 19.64 -15.93
C ILE A 48 11.63 20.19 -17.08
N HIS A 49 10.50 20.82 -16.76
CA HIS A 49 9.56 21.28 -17.78
C HIS A 49 10.04 22.57 -18.46
N ARG A 50 10.38 23.60 -17.68
CA ARG A 50 10.89 24.88 -18.20
C ARG A 50 12.40 24.88 -18.45
N GLN A 51 13.14 23.92 -17.86
CA GLN A 51 14.59 23.79 -18.01
C GLN A 51 15.36 25.09 -17.73
N LEU A 52 14.96 25.80 -16.68
CA LEU A 52 15.53 27.12 -16.35
C LEU A 52 16.81 27.02 -15.51
N VAL A 53 17.05 25.89 -14.84
CA VAL A 53 18.12 25.77 -13.85
C VAL A 53 19.45 25.38 -14.49
N GLY A 54 20.50 26.15 -14.20
CA GLY A 54 21.89 25.79 -14.52
C GLY A 54 22.32 25.97 -15.98
N GLY A 55 21.56 26.71 -16.79
CA GLY A 55 21.92 27.07 -18.16
C GLY A 55 22.29 28.55 -18.35
N HIS A 56 22.93 28.86 -19.48
CA HIS A 56 23.17 30.24 -19.95
C HIS A 56 22.01 30.77 -20.83
N LYS A 57 20.82 30.16 -20.71
CA LYS A 57 19.63 30.60 -21.46
C LYS A 57 19.18 31.97 -20.91
N PRO A 58 18.67 32.87 -21.76
CA PRO A 58 18.01 34.09 -21.30
C PRO A 58 16.89 33.74 -20.30
N GLY A 59 16.92 34.33 -19.10
CA GLY A 59 15.99 34.02 -18.02
C GLY A 59 16.30 32.73 -17.25
N GLY A 60 17.48 32.13 -17.43
CA GLY A 60 17.94 30.99 -16.64
C GLY A 60 18.26 31.37 -15.20
N ILE A 61 18.04 30.42 -14.28
CA ILE A 61 18.32 30.56 -12.85
C ILE A 61 19.64 29.85 -12.55
N PRO A 62 20.65 30.53 -11.97
CA PRO A 62 21.87 29.87 -11.50
C PRO A 62 21.55 28.76 -10.50
N LYS A 63 22.26 27.62 -10.59
CA LYS A 63 21.99 26.46 -9.72
C LYS A 63 21.98 26.84 -8.24
N LYS A 64 22.95 27.63 -7.80
CA LYS A 64 23.08 28.09 -6.41
C LYS A 64 21.83 28.84 -5.93
N ASP A 65 21.32 29.75 -6.75
CA ASP A 65 20.16 30.57 -6.39
C ASP A 65 18.88 29.74 -6.41
N TRP A 66 18.80 28.76 -7.31
CA TRP A 66 17.71 27.80 -7.32
C TRP A 66 17.69 26.90 -6.07
N GLU A 67 18.84 26.37 -5.65
CA GLU A 67 18.93 25.58 -4.41
C GLU A 67 18.45 26.38 -3.19
N LEU A 68 18.83 27.66 -3.11
CA LEU A 68 18.31 28.56 -2.07
C LEU A 68 16.80 28.76 -2.18
N THR A 69 16.28 28.93 -3.40
CA THR A 69 14.85 29.16 -3.66
C THR A 69 13.99 27.97 -3.27
N LYS A 70 14.39 26.74 -3.64
CA LYS A 70 13.61 25.53 -3.34
C LYS A 70 13.78 25.02 -1.90
N SER A 71 14.75 25.56 -1.13
CA SER A 71 14.97 25.16 0.27
C SER A 71 13.82 25.52 1.21
N LYS A 72 12.95 26.46 0.81
CA LYS A 72 11.76 26.85 1.58
C LYS A 72 10.54 26.82 0.67
N PHE A 73 9.50 26.13 1.11
CA PHE A 73 8.27 26.01 0.34
C PHE A 73 7.64 27.36 -0.06
N PRO A 74 7.55 28.38 0.81
CA PRO A 74 6.98 29.67 0.42
C PRO A 74 7.75 30.36 -0.72
N THR A 75 9.09 30.29 -0.71
CA THR A 75 9.90 30.89 -1.78
C THR A 75 9.81 30.10 -3.07
N LEU A 76 9.73 28.77 -2.98
CA LEU A 76 9.45 27.90 -4.13
C LEU A 76 8.12 28.24 -4.79
N LEU A 77 7.04 28.32 -4.00
CA LEU A 77 5.70 28.61 -4.50
C LEU A 77 5.65 30.00 -5.17
N GLN A 78 6.21 31.02 -4.52
CA GLN A 78 6.28 32.37 -5.09
C GLN A 78 7.05 32.40 -6.41
N ALA A 79 8.17 31.69 -6.51
CA ALA A 79 8.95 31.60 -7.73
C ALA A 79 8.14 30.96 -8.87
N VAL A 80 7.40 29.88 -8.60
CA VAL A 80 6.54 29.24 -9.59
C VAL A 80 5.37 30.13 -10.00
N VAL A 81 4.69 30.81 -9.07
CA VAL A 81 3.60 31.76 -9.38
C VAL A 81 4.09 32.95 -10.21
N ALA A 82 5.33 33.38 -10.01
CA ALA A 82 5.94 34.42 -10.84
C ALA A 82 6.21 33.94 -12.28
N LEU A 83 6.53 32.65 -12.46
CA LEU A 83 6.79 32.04 -13.76
C LEU A 83 5.51 31.58 -14.49
N GLU A 84 4.47 31.23 -13.74
CA GLU A 84 3.15 30.78 -14.22
C GLU A 84 2.03 31.50 -13.45
N PRO A 85 1.61 32.71 -13.89
CA PRO A 85 0.64 33.52 -13.18
C PRO A 85 -0.73 32.86 -12.99
N ASN A 86 -1.09 31.88 -13.81
CA ASN A 86 -2.34 31.12 -13.66
C ASN A 86 -2.39 30.28 -12.38
N MET A 87 -1.25 30.06 -11.71
CA MET A 87 -1.19 29.43 -10.38
C MET A 87 -1.67 30.34 -9.24
N ARG A 88 -1.76 31.66 -9.47
CA ARG A 88 -2.09 32.64 -8.43
C ARG A 88 -3.41 32.35 -7.67
N PRO A 89 -4.51 31.91 -8.30
CA PRO A 89 -5.73 31.54 -7.59
C PRO A 89 -5.54 30.37 -6.59
N LEU A 90 -4.55 29.50 -6.81
CA LEU A 90 -4.28 28.33 -5.97
C LEU A 90 -3.24 28.62 -4.87
N GLU A 91 -2.47 29.70 -4.98
CA GLU A 91 -1.33 30.02 -4.10
C GLU A 91 -1.72 29.98 -2.61
N THR A 92 -2.85 30.61 -2.27
CA THR A 92 -3.33 30.66 -0.88
C THR A 92 -3.70 29.28 -0.35
N ASP A 93 -4.38 28.46 -1.14
CA ASP A 93 -4.82 27.13 -0.71
C ASP A 93 -3.63 26.18 -0.58
N ILE A 94 -2.70 26.20 -1.55
CA ILE A 94 -1.45 25.42 -1.49
C ILE A 94 -0.67 25.78 -0.22
N GLY A 95 -0.48 27.08 0.05
CA GLY A 95 0.22 27.53 1.26
C GLY A 95 -0.49 27.09 2.56
N ARG A 96 -1.83 27.15 2.60
CA ARG A 96 -2.63 26.69 3.76
C ARG A 96 -2.45 25.19 4.01
N TYR A 97 -2.53 24.36 2.97
CA TYR A 97 -2.36 22.91 3.12
C TYR A 97 -0.95 22.53 3.54
N HIS A 98 0.07 23.17 2.96
CA HIS A 98 1.46 22.93 3.35
C HIS A 98 1.72 23.29 4.82
N ASN A 99 1.25 24.47 5.26
CA ASN A 99 1.36 24.87 6.66
C ASN A 99 0.63 23.90 7.60
N PHE A 100 -0.59 23.49 7.22
CA PHE A 100 -1.34 22.51 8.00
C PHE A 100 -0.63 21.15 8.07
N ARG A 101 0.01 20.69 6.98
CA ARG A 101 0.87 19.50 7.00
C ARG A 101 2.02 19.68 7.98
N ASN A 102 2.68 20.83 8.00
CA ASN A 102 3.76 21.11 8.95
C ASN A 102 3.25 21.08 10.39
N ASP A 103 2.06 21.62 10.66
CA ASP A 103 1.44 21.56 12.00
C ASP A 103 1.16 20.12 12.45
N LEU A 104 0.77 19.23 11.52
CA LEU A 104 0.57 17.82 11.85
C LEU A 104 1.86 17.16 12.40
N TYR A 105 3.05 17.64 12.00
CA TYR A 105 4.34 17.03 12.36
C TYR A 105 5.13 17.79 13.42
N HIS A 106 5.08 19.11 13.38
CA HIS A 106 6.01 19.97 14.10
C HIS A 106 5.33 20.78 15.20
N SER A 107 4.00 20.80 15.27
CA SER A 107 3.31 21.49 16.37
C SER A 107 3.27 20.62 17.63
N GLY A 108 3.39 21.26 18.80
CA GLY A 108 3.20 20.61 20.10
C GLY A 108 1.75 20.27 20.42
N THR A 109 0.80 20.57 19.52
CA THR A 109 -0.63 20.32 19.70
C THR A 109 -1.07 19.15 18.81
N PRO A 110 -1.78 18.14 19.34
CA PRO A 110 -2.28 17.03 18.52
C PRO A 110 -3.37 17.49 17.56
N VAL A 111 -3.00 17.89 16.36
CA VAL A 111 -3.95 18.24 15.29
C VAL A 111 -4.32 16.98 14.49
N THR A 112 -5.60 16.82 14.17
CA THR A 112 -6.12 15.75 13.30
C THR A 112 -6.63 16.33 11.98
N THR A 113 -6.75 15.47 10.98
CA THR A 113 -7.23 15.84 9.64
C THR A 113 -8.41 14.97 9.24
N SER A 114 -9.20 15.43 8.27
CA SER A 114 -10.43 14.76 7.83
C SER A 114 -10.34 14.35 6.36
N ALA A 115 -11.15 13.38 5.96
CA ALA A 115 -11.21 12.91 4.57
C ALA A 115 -11.55 14.06 3.60
N THR A 116 -12.53 14.90 3.96
CA THR A 116 -12.92 16.07 3.19
C THR A 116 -11.74 17.02 2.94
N ARG A 117 -10.88 17.23 3.95
CA ARG A 117 -9.70 18.10 3.79
C ARG A 117 -8.71 17.53 2.78
N VAL A 118 -8.45 16.22 2.85
CA VAL A 118 -7.56 15.56 1.89
C VAL A 118 -8.14 15.63 0.48
N LYS A 119 -9.42 15.31 0.29
CA LYS A 119 -10.10 15.38 -1.02
C LYS A 119 -10.12 16.79 -1.60
N ASN A 120 -10.25 17.81 -0.77
CA ASN A 120 -10.15 19.19 -1.24
C ASN A 120 -8.71 19.53 -1.67
N TYR A 121 -7.68 19.02 -0.98
CA TYR A 121 -6.31 19.21 -1.42
C TYR A 121 -6.01 18.45 -2.73
N VAL A 122 -6.56 17.25 -2.90
CA VAL A 122 -6.49 16.49 -4.17
C VAL A 122 -7.01 17.32 -5.34
N LYS A 123 -8.17 17.99 -5.18
CA LYS A 123 -8.70 18.88 -6.21
C LYS A 123 -7.73 20.02 -6.56
N VAL A 124 -7.10 20.63 -5.55
CA VAL A 124 -6.07 21.65 -5.76
C VAL A 124 -4.89 21.05 -6.52
N ALA A 125 -4.38 19.88 -6.12
CA ALA A 125 -3.27 19.20 -6.78
C ALA A 125 -3.57 18.85 -8.24
N LYS A 126 -4.78 18.39 -8.57
CA LYS A 126 -5.22 18.17 -9.96
C LYS A 126 -5.22 19.47 -10.78
N ASN A 127 -5.62 20.59 -10.17
CA ASN A 127 -5.54 21.90 -10.85
C ASN A 127 -4.08 22.34 -11.07
N VAL A 128 -3.18 22.10 -10.10
CA VAL A 128 -1.74 22.35 -10.27
C VAL A 128 -1.18 21.54 -11.44
N LEU A 129 -1.53 20.25 -11.52
CA LEU A 129 -1.11 19.35 -12.60
C LEU A 129 -1.56 19.87 -13.98
N ASN A 130 -2.82 20.32 -14.06
CA ASN A 130 -3.36 20.90 -15.29
C ASN A 130 -2.66 22.21 -15.67
N ILE A 131 -2.48 23.14 -14.73
CA ILE A 131 -1.87 24.45 -15.01
C ILE A 131 -0.40 24.31 -15.41
N LEU A 132 0.38 23.51 -14.68
CA LEU A 132 1.83 23.42 -14.88
C LEU A 132 2.22 22.50 -16.04
N PHE A 133 1.41 21.49 -16.35
CA PHE A 133 1.79 20.45 -17.32
C PHE A 133 0.75 20.19 -18.41
N ALA A 134 -0.36 20.94 -18.43
CA ALA A 134 -1.49 20.74 -19.35
C ALA A 134 -2.08 19.31 -19.30
N ILE A 135 -2.06 18.70 -18.10
CA ILE A 135 -2.61 17.36 -17.87
C ILE A 135 -3.97 17.52 -17.19
N ASN A 136 -5.01 17.25 -17.95
CA ASN A 136 -6.37 17.23 -17.45
C ASN A 136 -6.84 15.77 -17.36
N ILE A 137 -7.01 15.28 -16.13
CA ILE A 137 -7.47 13.91 -15.87
C ILE A 137 -8.97 13.95 -15.59
N ASP A 138 -9.74 13.37 -16.50
CA ASP A 138 -11.18 13.28 -16.36
C ASP A 138 -11.62 12.31 -15.26
N SER A 139 -12.91 12.27 -14.95
CA SER A 139 -13.44 11.42 -13.87
C SER A 139 -13.24 9.93 -14.11
N ASN A 140 -13.40 9.44 -15.35
CA ASN A 140 -13.28 8.02 -15.65
C ASN A 140 -11.81 7.57 -15.59
N GLU A 141 -10.90 8.39 -16.12
CA GLU A 141 -9.46 8.16 -16.03
C GLU A 141 -9.01 8.19 -14.56
N TRP A 142 -9.52 9.14 -13.77
CA TRP A 142 -9.22 9.24 -12.35
C TRP A 142 -9.69 8.01 -11.57
N ASP A 143 -10.91 7.53 -11.81
CA ASP A 143 -11.43 6.32 -11.18
C ASP A 143 -10.58 5.09 -11.54
N SER A 144 -10.09 5.01 -12.78
CA SER A 144 -9.16 3.95 -13.21
C SER A 144 -7.82 4.03 -12.48
N ILE A 145 -7.26 5.22 -12.30
CA ILE A 145 -6.01 5.43 -11.56
C ILE A 145 -6.19 5.03 -10.10
N LEU A 146 -7.29 5.48 -9.46
CA LEU A 146 -7.63 5.12 -8.08
C LEU A 146 -7.76 3.60 -7.92
N ALA A 147 -8.45 2.92 -8.83
CA ALA A 147 -8.56 1.47 -8.83
C ALA A 147 -7.19 0.78 -8.99
N GLY A 148 -6.30 1.33 -9.83
CA GLY A 148 -4.93 0.84 -10.01
C GLY A 148 -4.09 0.96 -8.74
N VAL A 149 -4.12 2.11 -8.08
CA VAL A 149 -3.44 2.34 -6.79
C VAL A 149 -4.01 1.41 -5.72
N ALA A 150 -5.33 1.32 -5.60
CA ALA A 150 -6.00 0.43 -4.65
C ALA A 150 -5.58 -1.04 -4.87
N SER A 151 -5.60 -1.52 -6.12
CA SER A 151 -5.20 -2.89 -6.47
C SER A 151 -3.72 -3.17 -6.17
N SER A 152 -2.85 -2.18 -6.37
CA SER A 152 -1.42 -2.29 -6.07
C SER A 152 -1.16 -2.39 -4.57
N LEU A 153 -1.94 -1.68 -3.75
CA LEU A 153 -1.86 -1.75 -2.29
C LEU A 153 -2.54 -3.00 -1.72
N SER A 154 -3.62 -3.48 -2.33
CA SER A 154 -4.36 -4.67 -1.87
C SER A 154 -3.69 -6.00 -2.24
N GLY A 155 -2.60 -5.99 -3.00
CA GLY A 155 -1.71 -7.13 -3.14
C GLY A 155 -2.18 -8.24 -4.09
N ASN A 156 -2.83 -7.90 -5.22
CA ASN A 156 -2.98 -8.86 -6.31
C ASN A 156 -1.62 -9.26 -6.92
N ASN A 157 -0.58 -8.45 -6.72
CA ASN A 157 0.81 -8.89 -6.80
C ASN A 157 1.23 -9.38 -5.41
N GLN A 158 1.55 -10.68 -5.33
CA GLN A 158 2.04 -11.34 -4.13
C GLN A 158 2.95 -10.41 -3.32
N LEU A 159 2.52 -10.00 -2.13
CA LEU A 159 3.40 -9.45 -1.09
C LEU A 159 4.39 -10.56 -0.69
N SER A 160 5.39 -10.80 -1.53
CA SER A 160 6.45 -11.78 -1.36
C SER A 160 7.37 -11.31 -0.24
N GLY A 161 6.91 -11.38 1.00
CA GLY A 161 7.70 -10.96 2.17
C GLY A 161 6.89 -10.76 3.44
N ILE A 162 5.61 -10.36 3.35
CA ILE A 162 4.76 -10.24 4.53
C ILE A 162 4.17 -11.61 4.84
N LYS A 163 4.74 -12.26 5.86
CA LYS A 163 4.19 -13.50 6.40
C LYS A 163 2.78 -13.22 6.96
N ARG A 164 1.84 -14.08 6.63
CA ARG A 164 0.42 -13.96 6.99
C ARG A 164 0.19 -14.42 8.42
N GLN A 165 -0.53 -13.63 9.21
CA GLN A 165 -0.93 -14.06 10.55
C GLN A 165 -1.87 -15.26 10.45
N ILE A 166 -1.63 -16.26 11.30
CA ILE A 166 -2.53 -17.38 11.51
C ILE A 166 -2.89 -17.47 12.98
N THR A 167 -4.15 -17.75 13.26
CA THR A 167 -4.63 -18.10 14.59
C THR A 167 -5.12 -19.53 14.57
N TYR A 168 -4.90 -20.24 15.68
CA TYR A 168 -5.41 -21.58 15.90
C TYR A 168 -6.26 -21.60 17.17
N GLU A 169 -7.34 -22.37 17.16
CA GLU A 169 -8.18 -22.65 18.32
C GLU A 169 -8.67 -24.10 18.29
N ILE A 170 -9.01 -24.66 19.46
CA ILE A 170 -9.68 -25.95 19.55
C ILE A 170 -11.18 -25.71 19.69
N VAL A 171 -11.97 -26.33 18.81
CA VAL A 171 -13.44 -26.32 18.85
C VAL A 171 -13.91 -27.76 18.70
N ASP A 172 -14.67 -28.27 19.68
CA ASP A 172 -15.17 -29.65 19.70
C ASP A 172 -14.06 -30.73 19.53
N GLY A 173 -12.87 -30.48 20.09
CA GLY A 173 -11.71 -31.38 19.93
C GLY A 173 -11.07 -31.36 18.54
N LEU A 174 -11.49 -30.46 17.66
CA LEU A 174 -10.92 -30.23 16.34
C LEU A 174 -10.15 -28.92 16.30
N VAL A 175 -9.09 -28.88 15.51
CA VAL A 175 -8.37 -27.64 15.24
C VAL A 175 -9.13 -26.82 14.22
N LYS A 176 -9.40 -25.56 14.57
CA LYS A 176 -9.87 -24.52 13.64
C LYS A 176 -8.75 -23.50 13.47
N PHE A 177 -8.45 -23.14 12.23
CA PHE A 177 -7.51 -22.06 11.94
C PHE A 177 -8.20 -20.90 11.20
N SER A 178 -7.58 -19.72 11.26
CA SER A 178 -8.03 -18.55 10.49
C SER A 178 -6.84 -17.78 9.96
N THR A 179 -6.94 -17.32 8.71
CA THR A 179 -5.89 -16.59 8.01
C THR A 179 -6.49 -15.37 7.31
N SER A 180 -5.69 -14.32 7.12
CA SER A 180 -6.13 -13.08 6.45
C SER A 180 -6.46 -13.25 4.96
N ILE A 181 -6.02 -14.33 4.34
CA ILE A 181 -6.28 -14.69 2.94
C ILE A 181 -6.60 -16.18 2.87
N ALA A 182 -7.50 -16.57 1.97
CA ALA A 182 -7.82 -17.97 1.73
C ALA A 182 -6.57 -18.79 1.32
N PRO A 183 -6.20 -19.85 2.06
CA PRO A 183 -5.15 -20.78 1.67
C PRO A 183 -5.55 -21.62 0.45
N THR A 184 -4.56 -22.08 -0.31
CA THR A 184 -4.74 -23.17 -1.27
C THR A 184 -5.06 -24.49 -0.55
N ALA A 185 -5.59 -25.49 -1.26
CA ALA A 185 -5.93 -26.78 -0.64
C ALA A 185 -4.75 -27.46 0.08
N ILE A 186 -3.54 -27.39 -0.49
CA ILE A 186 -2.34 -27.96 0.13
C ILE A 186 -1.90 -27.17 1.38
N GLU A 187 -2.05 -25.85 1.36
CA GLU A 187 -1.76 -24.99 2.51
C GLU A 187 -2.79 -25.23 3.62
N ALA A 188 -4.07 -25.34 3.31
CA ALA A 188 -5.12 -25.62 4.28
C ALA A 188 -4.85 -26.94 5.04
N VAL A 189 -4.48 -28.00 4.30
CA VAL A 189 -4.07 -29.29 4.89
C VAL A 189 -2.84 -29.11 5.79
N ALA A 190 -1.81 -28.40 5.31
CA ALA A 190 -0.59 -28.16 6.07
C ALA A 190 -0.84 -27.35 7.35
N LEU A 191 -1.64 -26.29 7.28
CA LEU A 191 -2.00 -25.44 8.43
C LEU A 191 -2.80 -26.25 9.45
N SER A 192 -3.75 -27.08 9.01
CA SER A 192 -4.49 -27.94 9.94
C SER A 192 -3.57 -28.95 10.64
N CYS A 193 -2.72 -29.66 9.91
CA CYS A 193 -1.70 -30.54 10.50
C CYS A 193 -0.76 -29.80 11.48
N HIS A 194 -0.36 -28.59 11.13
CA HIS A 194 0.46 -27.73 11.99
C HIS A 194 -0.26 -27.34 13.28
N GLY A 195 -1.53 -26.93 13.18
CA GLY A 195 -2.34 -26.55 14.33
C GLY A 195 -2.58 -27.72 15.28
N PHE A 196 -2.77 -28.94 14.77
CA PHE A 196 -2.84 -30.15 15.62
C PHE A 196 -1.52 -30.38 16.36
N ALA A 197 -0.38 -30.27 15.67
CA ALA A 197 0.92 -30.42 16.32
C ALA A 197 1.16 -29.36 17.42
N ILE A 198 0.70 -28.12 17.23
CA ILE A 198 0.87 -27.04 18.23
C ILE A 198 -0.11 -27.16 19.40
N LEU A 199 -1.40 -27.35 19.10
CA LEU A 199 -2.45 -27.25 20.11
C LEU A 199 -2.68 -28.56 20.86
N THR A 200 -2.44 -29.70 20.23
CA THR A 200 -2.73 -31.02 20.81
C THR A 200 -1.50 -31.89 20.97
N SER A 201 -0.31 -31.45 20.53
CA SER A 201 0.92 -32.25 20.50
C SER A 201 0.75 -33.63 19.83
N ALA A 202 -0.20 -33.74 18.91
CA ALA A 202 -0.57 -34.99 18.26
C ALA A 202 -0.82 -34.77 16.77
N SER A 203 -0.72 -35.82 15.98
CA SER A 203 -1.12 -35.79 14.57
C SER A 203 -2.63 -36.03 14.43
N PRO A 204 -3.29 -35.39 13.45
CA PRO A 204 -4.69 -35.65 13.22
C PRO A 204 -4.90 -37.05 12.60
N SER A 205 -6.02 -37.67 12.93
CA SER A 205 -6.57 -38.73 12.08
C SER A 205 -7.09 -38.13 10.76
N ARG A 206 -7.21 -38.94 9.69
CA ARG A 206 -7.77 -38.44 8.42
C ARG A 206 -9.20 -37.90 8.57
N PRO A 207 -10.13 -38.56 9.29
CA PRO A 207 -11.44 -37.99 9.57
C PRO A 207 -11.36 -36.65 10.32
N SER A 208 -10.53 -36.57 11.36
CA SER A 208 -10.36 -35.33 12.14
C SER A 208 -9.83 -34.19 11.28
N LEU A 209 -8.89 -34.46 10.37
CA LEU A 209 -8.35 -33.48 9.43
C LEU A 209 -9.43 -32.94 8.49
N VAL A 210 -10.27 -33.81 7.91
CA VAL A 210 -11.39 -33.40 7.04
C VAL A 210 -12.38 -32.50 7.80
N GLN A 211 -12.73 -32.88 9.03
CA GLN A 211 -13.65 -32.10 9.86
C GLN A 211 -13.05 -30.75 10.26
N SER A 212 -11.77 -30.72 10.66
CA SER A 212 -11.04 -29.49 10.96
C SER A 212 -10.96 -28.52 9.79
N LEU A 213 -10.77 -29.03 8.57
CA LEU A 213 -10.79 -28.22 7.35
C LEU A 213 -12.16 -27.57 7.12
N ALA A 214 -13.24 -28.34 7.28
CA ALA A 214 -14.60 -27.81 7.19
C ALA A 214 -14.87 -26.74 8.27
N ARG A 215 -14.44 -26.97 9.51
CA ARG A 215 -14.55 -26.00 10.62
C ARG A 215 -13.75 -24.72 10.38
N SER A 216 -12.63 -24.81 9.66
CA SER A 216 -11.79 -23.67 9.29
C SER A 216 -12.30 -22.91 8.07
N GLY A 217 -13.49 -23.25 7.54
CA GLY A 217 -14.06 -22.61 6.35
C GLY A 217 -13.46 -23.09 5.03
N HIS A 218 -12.75 -24.23 5.03
CA HIS A 218 -12.07 -24.80 3.87
C HIS A 218 -12.49 -26.26 3.63
N PRO A 219 -13.78 -26.55 3.41
CA PRO A 219 -14.24 -27.91 3.22
C PRO A 219 -13.58 -28.54 1.98
N LEU A 220 -12.95 -29.70 2.17
CA LEU A 220 -12.35 -30.50 1.10
C LEU A 220 -12.93 -31.92 1.14
N ALA A 221 -13.20 -32.49 -0.02
CA ALA A 221 -13.63 -33.87 -0.12
C ALA A 221 -12.50 -34.84 0.36
N PRO A 222 -12.84 -35.98 0.97
CA PRO A 222 -11.83 -36.89 1.55
C PRO A 222 -10.77 -37.39 0.55
N ASP A 223 -11.16 -37.62 -0.69
CA ASP A 223 -10.27 -38.00 -1.81
C ASP A 223 -9.27 -36.89 -2.15
N VAL A 224 -9.73 -35.63 -2.17
CA VAL A 224 -8.88 -34.45 -2.37
C VAL A 224 -7.88 -34.31 -1.22
N VAL A 225 -8.32 -34.49 0.03
CA VAL A 225 -7.42 -34.47 1.19
C VAL A 225 -6.36 -35.57 1.08
N ASN A 226 -6.76 -36.78 0.69
CA ASN A 226 -5.83 -37.90 0.48
C ASN A 226 -4.80 -37.60 -0.62
N ALA A 227 -5.24 -37.01 -1.74
CA ALA A 227 -4.36 -36.60 -2.83
C ALA A 227 -3.34 -35.55 -2.36
N ARG A 228 -3.77 -34.55 -1.57
CA ARG A 228 -2.86 -33.52 -1.03
C ARG A 228 -1.88 -34.06 0.00
N ILE A 229 -2.31 -35.00 0.86
CA ILE A 229 -1.40 -35.70 1.76
C ILE A 229 -0.34 -36.46 0.96
N HIS A 230 -0.75 -37.17 -0.10
CA HIS A 230 0.18 -37.88 -0.99
C HIS A 230 1.20 -36.91 -1.63
N ASP A 231 0.72 -35.80 -2.20
CA ASP A 231 1.58 -34.76 -2.78
C ASP A 231 2.58 -34.20 -1.75
N MET A 232 2.12 -33.93 -0.53
CA MET A 232 2.94 -33.42 0.56
C MET A 232 4.00 -34.43 1.00
N LYS A 233 3.65 -35.72 1.11
CA LYS A 233 4.62 -36.79 1.41
C LYS A 233 5.67 -36.90 0.30
N LYS A 234 5.26 -36.88 -0.97
CA LYS A 234 6.19 -36.89 -2.13
C LYS A 234 7.15 -35.69 -2.12
N LYS A 235 6.68 -34.51 -1.68
CA LYS A 235 7.50 -33.29 -1.52
C LYS A 235 8.37 -33.29 -0.25
N GLY A 236 8.17 -34.26 0.65
CA GLY A 236 8.85 -34.34 1.95
C GLY A 236 8.34 -33.31 2.97
N TRP A 237 7.11 -32.82 2.81
CA TRP A 237 6.49 -31.85 3.74
C TRP A 237 5.89 -32.53 4.97
N LEU A 238 5.45 -33.78 4.82
CA LEU A 238 4.98 -34.63 5.91
C LEU A 238 6.00 -35.74 6.19
N GLN A 239 5.98 -36.25 7.41
CA GLN A 239 6.71 -37.47 7.76
C GLN A 239 6.11 -38.68 7.01
N LYS A 240 6.91 -39.75 6.83
CA LYS A 240 6.56 -40.88 5.96
C LYS A 240 5.29 -41.60 6.43
N ASP A 241 5.19 -41.83 7.74
CA ASP A 241 4.16 -42.68 8.34
C ASP A 241 3.14 -41.89 9.18
N ASP A 242 3.24 -40.55 9.19
CA ASP A 242 2.42 -39.69 10.04
C ASP A 242 1.96 -38.40 9.33
N LEU A 243 0.96 -37.73 9.88
CA LEU A 243 0.43 -36.44 9.40
C LEU A 243 1.07 -35.24 10.15
N VAL A 244 2.32 -35.41 10.56
CA VAL A 244 3.14 -34.35 11.16
C VAL A 244 3.99 -33.68 10.08
N LEU A 245 4.02 -32.34 10.08
CA LEU A 245 4.91 -31.60 9.20
C LEU A 245 6.39 -31.88 9.55
N SER A 246 7.18 -32.18 8.52
CA SER A 246 8.64 -32.24 8.63
C SER A 246 9.24 -30.83 8.83
N ALA A 247 10.53 -30.75 9.14
CA ALA A 247 11.25 -29.47 9.17
C ALA A 247 11.15 -28.72 7.84
N LYS A 248 11.18 -29.45 6.72
CA LYS A 248 10.98 -28.88 5.37
C LYS A 248 9.56 -28.35 5.21
N GLY A 249 8.55 -29.12 5.61
CA GLY A 249 7.15 -28.70 5.56
C GLY A 249 6.89 -27.42 6.36
N ARG A 250 7.41 -27.34 7.59
CA ARG A 250 7.35 -26.13 8.42
C ARG A 250 8.06 -24.95 7.76
N LYS A 251 9.26 -25.15 7.20
CA LYS A 251 10.00 -24.10 6.49
C LYS A 251 9.22 -23.56 5.28
N GLU A 252 8.57 -24.44 4.51
CA GLU A 252 7.74 -24.02 3.37
C GLU A 252 6.52 -23.22 3.82
N LEU A 253 5.85 -23.66 4.90
CA LEU A 253 4.71 -22.93 5.47
C LEU A 253 5.15 -21.57 6.03
N ALA A 254 6.33 -21.49 6.67
CA ALA A 254 6.90 -20.28 7.25
C ALA A 254 7.34 -19.23 6.21
N LYS A 255 7.38 -19.58 4.91
CA LYS A 255 7.58 -18.59 3.84
C LYS A 255 6.35 -17.69 3.66
N LYS A 256 5.16 -18.20 3.99
CA LYS A 256 3.87 -17.53 3.73
C LYS A 256 3.11 -17.18 4.99
N TYR A 257 3.36 -17.84 6.11
CA TYR A 257 2.63 -17.66 7.36
C TYR A 257 3.58 -17.34 8.51
N LEU A 258 3.08 -16.58 9.49
CA LEU A 258 3.71 -16.34 10.78
C LEU A 258 3.40 -17.53 11.68
N ILE A 259 4.28 -18.53 11.62
CA ILE A 259 4.23 -19.78 12.40
C ILE A 259 5.52 -19.97 13.18
#